data_AF-A0A6A5HNT5-F1
#
_entry.id   AF-A0A6A5HNT5-F1
#
_cell.length_a   1.000
_cell.length_b   1.000
_cell.length_c   1.000
_cell.angle_alpha   90.00
_cell.angle_beta   90.00
_cell.angle_gamma   90.00
#
_symmetry.space_group_name_H-M   'P 1'
#
loop_
_entity.id
_entity.type
_entity.pdbx_description
1 polymer ?
#
loop_
_entity_poly.entity_id
_entity_poly.type
_entity_poly.pdbx_seq_one_letter_code
_entity_poly.pdbx_strand_id
1 'polypeptide(L)'
;MTAPMKVFVLKHVFENVPNLKEGAYQFSPTEEHFNVPWKMCVGRKNGYLSHFLDCDQPKTTEWSITIDWEVRLISIGGKIDRRNSELTYESSRNYTSLGRKEFIEWKDMETKFMTDGNITIESHIRIKKMTGIAKKKLRNFDSKMNIFSDVVLTVEDENFYVSKLFLASQSTYFESLLSKKQRGSKKPEIKLDGCKSEDFQNFLELIYGESPIDDETIDGILQLADMYNAGIALKKCEEFLIRYSVKTLKEKLQIAKQYDMDNLKDGVLSRIKNVAGIRSVLSYDVSEMDPSVVAALLQKALSYLP
;
A
#
# COMPACT_ATOMS: atom_id res chain seq x y z
N MET A 1 -17.12 3.63 2.80
CA MET A 1 -15.97 2.72 2.67
C MET A 1 -14.74 3.49 3.11
N THR A 2 -14.11 3.07 4.20
CA THR A 2 -12.84 3.66 4.66
C THR A 2 -11.72 3.05 3.82
N ALA A 3 -10.89 3.88 3.20
CA ALA A 3 -9.71 3.41 2.46
C ALA A 3 -8.86 2.46 3.33
N PRO A 4 -8.17 1.48 2.74
CA PRO A 4 -7.29 0.58 3.46
C PRO A 4 -6.31 1.37 4.36
N MET A 5 -6.20 0.96 5.62
CA MET A 5 -5.40 1.68 6.60
C MET A 5 -3.90 1.51 6.30
N LYS A 6 -3.26 2.61 5.89
CA LYS A 6 -1.81 2.70 5.73
C LYS A 6 -1.13 2.81 7.10
N VAL A 7 -0.64 1.68 7.61
CA VAL A 7 0.01 1.59 8.92
C VAL A 7 1.40 0.97 8.81
N PHE A 8 2.33 1.46 9.61
CA PHE A 8 3.69 0.91 9.70
C PHE A 8 4.34 1.26 11.05
N VAL A 9 5.44 0.58 11.38
CA VAL A 9 6.18 0.79 12.63
C VAL A 9 7.65 0.99 12.30
N LEU A 10 8.23 2.09 12.78
CA LEU A 10 9.67 2.29 12.81
C LEU A 10 10.16 1.90 14.21
N LYS A 11 11.16 1.02 14.29
CA LYS A 11 11.75 0.58 15.55
C LYS A 11 13.25 0.80 15.51
N HIS A 12 13.78 1.51 16.50
CA HIS A 12 15.20 1.77 16.57
C HIS A 12 15.74 1.77 17.99
N VAL A 13 16.97 1.28 18.13
CA VAL A 13 17.78 1.36 19.34
C VAL A 13 18.77 2.50 19.14
N PHE A 14 18.56 3.59 19.87
CA PHE A 14 19.49 4.71 19.90
C PHE A 14 20.61 4.38 20.88
N GLU A 15 21.85 4.36 20.36
CA GLU A 15 23.01 3.88 21.09
C GLU A 15 23.81 5.02 21.72
N ASN A 16 24.45 4.73 22.86
CA ASN A 16 25.36 5.65 23.53
C ASN A 16 24.74 7.02 23.88
N VAL A 17 23.46 7.00 24.27
CA VAL A 17 22.65 8.18 24.57
C VAL A 17 23.20 9.06 25.69
N PRO A 18 23.82 8.54 26.77
CA PRO A 18 24.45 9.37 27.81
C PRO A 18 25.48 10.36 27.26
N ASN A 19 26.16 9.98 26.18
CA ASN A 19 27.21 10.78 25.54
C ASN A 19 26.65 11.74 24.48
N LEU A 20 25.32 11.78 24.27
CA LEU A 20 24.68 12.74 23.38
C LEU A 20 24.80 14.15 23.96
N LYS A 21 25.56 15.00 23.26
CA LYS A 21 25.84 16.38 23.66
C LYS A 21 24.58 17.24 23.56
N GLU A 22 24.52 18.30 24.37
CA GLU A 22 23.48 19.32 24.29
C GLU A 22 23.39 19.90 22.86
N GLY A 23 22.19 19.93 22.28
CA GLY A 23 21.94 20.39 20.92
C GLY A 23 22.35 19.42 19.82
N ALA A 24 22.95 18.27 20.14
CA ALA A 24 23.27 17.21 19.19
C ALA A 24 22.09 16.26 18.98
N TYR A 25 22.07 15.60 17.82
CA TYR A 25 21.02 14.69 17.40
C TYR A 25 21.60 13.35 16.93
N GLN A 26 20.86 12.28 17.16
CA GLN A 26 21.08 10.96 16.60
C GLN A 26 19.86 10.56 15.78
N PHE A 27 20.09 10.00 14.59
CA PHE A 27 19.04 9.62 13.65
C PHE A 27 19.00 8.11 13.51
N SER A 28 17.80 7.56 13.36
CA SER A 28 17.64 6.19 12.86
C SER A 28 18.01 6.13 11.38
N PRO A 29 18.22 4.91 10.83
CA PRO A 29 18.19 4.71 9.39
C PRO A 29 16.88 5.23 8.77
N THR A 30 16.95 5.61 7.49
CA THR A 30 15.76 5.93 6.69
C THR A 30 15.09 4.65 6.23
N GLU A 31 13.78 4.56 6.43
CA GLU A 31 12.93 3.49 5.91
C GLU A 31 11.90 4.08 4.95
N GLU A 32 11.71 3.44 3.79
CA GLU A 32 10.70 3.83 2.81
C GLU A 32 9.38 3.11 3.12
N HIS A 33 8.32 3.89 3.38
CA HIS A 33 6.97 3.37 3.58
C HIS A 33 5.99 4.20 2.75
N PHE A 34 5.20 3.52 1.90
CA PHE A 34 4.23 4.16 0.98
C PHE A 34 4.85 5.20 0.03
N ASN A 35 6.05 4.92 -0.50
CA ASN A 35 6.86 5.81 -1.34
C ASN A 35 7.33 7.09 -0.64
N VAL A 36 7.34 7.08 0.69
CA VAL A 36 7.77 8.21 1.52
C VAL A 36 8.93 7.75 2.40
N PRO A 37 10.07 8.47 2.39
CA PRO A 37 11.19 8.18 3.29
C PRO A 37 10.94 8.77 4.68
N TRP A 38 10.99 7.91 5.70
CA TRP A 38 10.81 8.27 7.10
C TRP A 38 12.05 7.94 7.93
N LYS A 39 12.33 8.74 8.95
CA LYS A 39 13.34 8.43 9.97
C LYS A 39 12.98 9.07 11.31
N MET A 40 13.46 8.48 12.40
CA MET A 40 13.32 9.01 13.75
C MET A 40 14.58 9.77 14.16
N CYS A 41 14.40 10.79 14.99
CA CYS A 41 15.49 11.59 15.52
C CYS A 41 15.32 11.78 17.02
N VAL A 42 16.40 11.58 17.78
CA VAL A 42 16.48 11.96 19.19
C VAL A 42 17.56 13.02 19.39
N GLY A 43 17.32 13.95 20.31
CA GLY A 43 18.28 15.01 20.64
C GLY A 43 18.25 15.35 22.12
N ARG A 44 19.34 15.90 22.65
CA ARG A 44 19.37 16.42 24.02
C ARG A 44 19.14 17.93 24.00
N LYS A 45 18.14 18.40 24.75
CA LYS A 45 17.87 19.84 24.88
C LYS A 45 17.28 20.22 26.24
N ASN A 46 17.88 21.20 26.91
CA ASN A 46 17.39 21.81 28.16
C ASN A 46 17.05 20.79 29.26
N GLY A 47 17.81 19.70 29.38
CA GLY A 47 17.53 18.65 30.37
C GLY A 47 16.41 17.68 29.96
N TYR A 48 15.98 17.70 28.70
CA TYR A 48 15.03 16.75 28.12
C TYR A 48 15.67 15.97 27.00
N LEU A 49 15.19 14.73 26.83
CA LEU A 49 15.27 14.06 25.53
C LEU A 49 14.17 14.66 24.64
N SER A 50 14.55 15.03 23.44
CA SER A 50 13.65 15.43 22.35
C SER A 50 13.50 14.25 21.39
N HIS A 51 12.32 14.12 20.78
CA HIS A 51 12.03 13.07 19.81
C HIS A 51 11.20 13.63 18.65
N PHE A 52 11.64 13.34 17.44
CA PHE A 52 11.02 13.80 16.21
C PHE A 52 10.90 12.68 15.19
N LEU A 53 9.90 12.82 14.32
CA LEU A 53 9.70 12.02 13.12
C LEU A 53 9.92 12.91 11.91
N ASP A 54 10.83 12.49 11.06
CA ASP A 54 11.19 13.19 9.83
C ASP A 54 10.49 12.51 8.64
N CYS A 55 9.94 13.35 7.76
CA CYS A 55 9.43 12.96 6.44
C CYS A 55 10.31 13.64 5.39
N ASP A 56 11.20 12.87 4.77
CA ASP A 56 12.18 13.37 3.80
C ASP A 56 11.61 13.41 2.37
N GLN A 57 10.28 13.47 2.23
CA GLN A 57 9.62 13.52 0.92
C GLN A 57 10.08 14.76 0.13
N PRO A 58 10.55 14.61 -1.13
CA PRO A 58 10.99 15.73 -1.95
C PRO A 58 9.88 16.75 -2.17
N LYS A 59 10.21 18.04 -2.09
CA LYS A 59 9.27 19.17 -2.27
C LYS A 59 9.16 19.62 -3.73
N THR A 60 9.28 18.67 -4.66
CA THR A 60 9.24 18.92 -6.11
C THR A 60 7.81 19.06 -6.65
N THR A 61 6.83 18.53 -5.92
CA THR A 61 5.41 18.64 -6.22
C THR A 61 4.65 19.13 -4.98
N GLU A 62 3.41 19.60 -5.17
CA GLU A 62 2.51 19.87 -4.06
C GLU A 62 2.03 18.56 -3.44
N TRP A 63 2.24 18.36 -2.14
CA TRP A 63 1.80 17.17 -1.42
C TRP A 63 1.51 17.45 0.05
N SER A 64 0.70 16.57 0.65
CA SER A 64 0.36 16.60 2.08
C SER A 64 0.17 15.19 2.62
N ILE A 65 0.63 14.95 3.85
CA ILE A 65 0.47 13.70 4.60
C ILE A 65 0.01 14.01 6.02
N THR A 66 -1.16 13.54 6.41
CA THR A 66 -1.65 13.60 7.79
C THR A 66 -1.58 12.21 8.41
N ILE A 67 -0.99 12.11 9.60
CA ILE A 67 -0.78 10.86 10.32
C ILE A 67 -1.29 10.94 11.76
N ASP A 68 -1.83 9.83 12.27
CA ASP A 68 -1.85 9.55 13.71
C ASP A 68 -0.52 8.87 14.06
N TRP A 69 0.18 9.37 15.07
CA TRP A 69 1.49 8.89 15.50
C TRP A 69 1.50 8.55 16.99
N GLU A 70 1.75 7.28 17.30
CA GLU A 70 1.99 6.80 18.66
C GLU A 70 3.49 6.50 18.84
N VAL A 71 4.14 7.21 19.76
CA VAL A 71 5.50 6.92 20.19
C VAL A 71 5.46 6.02 21.42
N ARG A 72 6.26 4.96 21.40
CA ARG A 72 6.49 4.04 22.52
C ARG A 72 7.96 4.06 22.91
N LEU A 73 8.25 4.52 24.12
CA LEU A 73 9.56 4.37 24.75
C LEU A 73 9.54 3.10 25.60
N ILE A 74 10.44 2.16 25.29
CA ILE A 74 10.40 0.80 25.82
C ILE A 74 11.60 0.58 26.75
N SER A 75 11.32 0.12 27.97
CA SER A 75 12.34 -0.36 28.91
C SER A 75 12.52 -1.89 28.80
N ILE A 76 13.66 -2.41 29.26
CA ILE A 76 13.91 -3.87 29.31
C ILE A 76 12.93 -4.60 30.24
N GLY A 77 12.45 -3.95 31.31
CA GLY A 77 11.44 -4.52 32.21
C GLY A 77 10.03 -4.60 31.60
N GLY A 78 9.87 -4.30 30.31
CA GLY A 78 8.58 -4.32 29.62
C GLY A 78 7.68 -3.12 29.93
N LYS A 79 8.14 -2.17 30.75
CA LYS A 79 7.43 -0.89 30.93
C LYS A 79 7.51 -0.10 29.62
N ILE A 80 6.35 0.37 29.17
CA ILE A 80 6.19 1.15 27.94
C ILE A 80 5.55 2.48 28.30
N ASP A 81 6.20 3.57 27.91
CA ASP A 81 5.62 4.91 27.97
C ASP A 81 5.10 5.32 26.59
N ARG A 82 3.85 5.81 26.54
CA ARG A 82 3.13 6.07 25.28
C ARG A 82 2.82 7.55 25.14
N ARG A 83 3.00 8.09 23.93
CA ARG A 83 2.55 9.44 23.55
C ARG A 83 1.86 9.39 22.20
N ASN A 84 0.68 9.98 22.11
CA ASN A 84 -0.08 10.09 20.88
C ASN A 84 -0.06 11.53 20.37
N SER A 85 0.01 11.72 19.06
CA SER A 85 -0.08 13.02 18.40
C SER A 85 -0.60 12.84 16.98
N GLU A 86 -1.31 13.84 16.48
CA GLU A 86 -1.62 13.95 15.06
C GLU A 86 -0.62 14.93 14.44
N LEU A 87 0.00 14.54 13.31
CA LEU A 87 0.98 15.35 12.60
C LEU A 87 0.54 15.52 11.14
N THR A 88 0.82 16.69 10.57
CA THR A 88 0.62 16.95 9.14
C THR A 88 1.91 17.48 8.53
N TYR A 89 2.42 16.79 7.52
CA TYR A 89 3.58 17.15 6.70
C TYR A 89 3.08 17.70 5.36
N GLU A 90 3.70 18.77 4.88
CA GLU A 90 3.28 19.45 3.64
C GLU A 90 4.51 19.94 2.90
N SER A 91 4.48 19.92 1.57
CA SER A 91 5.60 20.39 0.75
C SER A 91 5.88 21.88 0.94
N SER A 92 4.88 22.67 1.34
CA SER A 92 4.98 24.12 1.60
C SER A 92 5.68 24.47 2.93
N ARG A 93 5.84 23.52 3.86
CA ARG A 93 6.49 23.79 5.15
C ARG A 93 8.00 23.91 4.98
N ASN A 94 8.64 24.77 5.77
CA ASN A 94 10.11 24.93 5.74
C ASN A 94 10.87 23.82 6.45
N TYR A 95 10.21 23.01 7.27
CA TYR A 95 10.80 21.91 8.03
C TYR A 95 10.19 20.57 7.60
N THR A 96 10.98 19.51 7.70
CA THR A 96 10.58 18.11 7.41
C THR A 96 10.43 17.26 8.67
N SER A 97 10.80 17.82 9.83
CA SER A 97 10.82 17.16 11.13
C SER A 97 9.71 17.70 12.03
N LEU A 98 8.93 16.80 12.63
CA LEU A 98 7.84 17.13 13.55
C LEU A 98 7.93 16.25 14.80
N GLY A 99 7.67 16.84 15.97
CA GLY A 99 7.77 16.11 17.23
C GLY A 99 7.84 16.99 18.46
N ARG A 100 8.45 16.46 19.51
CA ARG A 100 8.46 17.06 20.84
C ARG A 100 9.88 17.40 21.27
N LYS A 101 10.12 18.69 21.49
CA LYS A 101 11.37 19.19 22.09
C LYS A 101 11.55 18.69 23.53
N GLU A 102 10.46 18.54 24.26
CA GLU A 102 10.40 18.06 25.64
C GLU A 102 9.61 16.75 25.65
N PHE A 103 10.21 15.67 25.14
CA PHE A 103 9.54 14.38 25.04
C PHE A 103 9.49 13.67 26.40
N ILE A 104 10.62 13.61 27.09
CA ILE A 104 10.77 13.08 28.45
C ILE A 104 11.94 13.77 29.15
N GLU A 105 11.82 14.02 30.45
CA GLU A 105 12.94 14.52 31.25
C GLU A 105 14.12 13.56 31.16
N TRP A 106 15.33 14.11 31.00
CA TRP A 106 16.54 13.32 30.78
C TRP A 106 16.79 12.33 31.93
N LYS A 107 16.61 12.79 33.17
CA LYS A 107 16.75 11.97 34.38
C LYS A 107 15.77 10.79 34.41
N ASP A 108 14.53 11.02 34.01
CA ASP A 108 13.51 9.98 33.96
C ASP A 108 13.80 8.96 32.86
N MET A 109 14.27 9.42 31.70
CA MET A 109 14.71 8.57 30.61
C MET A 109 15.88 7.68 31.04
N GLU A 110 16.92 8.26 31.65
CA GLU A 110 18.10 7.54 32.14
C GLU A 110 17.74 6.48 33.19
N THR A 111 16.88 6.82 34.16
CA THR A 111 16.60 5.93 35.29
C THR A 111 15.53 4.87 34.99
N LYS A 112 14.59 5.15 34.09
CA LYS A 112 13.40 4.29 33.88
C LYS A 112 13.40 3.55 32.55
N PHE A 113 14.14 4.02 31.54
CA PHE A 113 14.03 3.50 30.17
C PHE A 113 15.37 3.14 29.52
N MET A 114 16.47 3.71 29.97
CA MET A 114 17.79 3.39 29.44
C MET A 114 18.31 2.04 29.94
N THR A 115 19.02 1.33 29.08
CA THR A 115 19.80 0.16 29.48
C THR A 115 21.10 0.11 28.69
N ASP A 116 22.22 -0.09 29.40
CA ASP A 116 23.57 -0.13 28.83
C ASP A 116 23.88 1.08 27.92
N GLY A 117 23.39 2.25 28.31
CA GLY A 117 23.56 3.49 27.55
C GLY A 117 22.63 3.65 26.34
N ASN A 118 21.70 2.72 26.13
CA ASN A 118 20.83 2.69 24.94
C ASN A 118 19.36 2.89 25.31
N ILE A 119 18.57 3.41 24.37
CA ILE A 119 17.11 3.47 24.50
C ILE A 119 16.44 2.87 23.26
N THR A 120 15.30 2.23 23.45
CA THR A 120 14.50 1.69 22.34
C THR A 120 13.23 2.51 22.17
N ILE A 121 13.02 3.02 20.95
CA ILE A 121 11.79 3.73 20.58
C ILE A 121 11.12 3.00 19.42
N GLU A 122 9.81 2.81 19.55
CA GLU A 122 8.93 2.43 18.44
C GLU A 122 8.00 3.59 18.11
N SER A 123 8.00 4.00 16.85
CA SER A 123 7.00 4.91 16.29
C SER A 123 5.98 4.07 15.53
N HIS A 124 4.73 4.10 15.96
CA HIS A 124 3.60 3.45 15.30
C HIS A 124 2.85 4.53 14.53
N ILE A 125 2.85 4.45 13.20
CA ILE A 125 2.29 5.46 12.30
C ILE A 125 1.05 4.91 11.62
N ARG A 126 0.00 5.72 11.57
CA ARG A 126 -1.17 5.51 10.72
C ARG A 126 -1.37 6.74 9.83
N ILE A 127 -1.25 6.57 8.52
CA ILE A 127 -1.55 7.64 7.58
C ILE A 127 -3.08 7.75 7.43
N LYS A 128 -3.61 8.91 7.83
CA LYS A 128 -5.05 9.24 7.71
C LYS A 128 -5.38 9.77 6.33
N LYS A 129 -4.47 10.57 5.77
CA LYS A 129 -4.63 11.22 4.47
C LYS A 129 -3.27 11.40 3.82
N MET A 130 -3.19 11.13 2.52
CA MET A 130 -2.01 11.36 1.70
C MET A 130 -2.45 11.86 0.34
N THR A 131 -1.88 12.96 -0.13
CA THR A 131 -2.21 13.58 -1.42
C THR A 131 -0.93 14.09 -2.11
N GLY A 132 -0.89 14.05 -3.44
CA GLY A 132 0.21 14.62 -4.23
C GLY A 132 1.49 13.79 -4.28
N ILE A 133 1.47 12.58 -3.72
CA ILE A 133 2.58 11.62 -3.76
C ILE A 133 2.16 10.47 -4.68
N ALA A 134 2.73 10.46 -5.88
CA ALA A 134 2.47 9.42 -6.86
C ALA A 134 3.13 8.10 -6.44
N LYS A 135 2.51 6.97 -6.81
CA LYS A 135 3.12 5.66 -6.65
C LYS A 135 4.36 5.57 -7.54
N LYS A 136 5.43 4.96 -7.01
CA LYS A 136 6.65 4.72 -7.77
C LYS A 136 6.37 3.71 -8.89
N LYS A 137 6.68 4.10 -10.13
CA LYS A 137 6.68 3.17 -11.28
C LYS A 137 7.78 2.12 -11.05
N LEU A 138 7.40 0.85 -10.99
CA LEU A 138 8.30 -0.30 -10.81
C LEU A 138 9.05 -0.65 -12.09
N ARG A 139 8.47 -0.33 -13.26
CA ARG A 139 9.09 -0.60 -14.56
C ARG A 139 8.97 0.57 -15.52
N ASN A 140 10.02 0.81 -16.30
CA ASN A 140 9.99 1.85 -17.32
C ASN A 140 9.40 1.32 -18.64
N PHE A 141 8.43 2.06 -19.18
CA PHE A 141 7.83 1.84 -20.51
C PHE A 141 7.86 3.12 -21.37
N ASP A 142 8.66 4.12 -21.00
CA ASP A 142 8.78 5.39 -21.73
C ASP A 142 9.55 5.26 -23.07
N SER A 143 9.78 6.39 -23.73
CA SER A 143 10.46 6.47 -25.02
C SER A 143 11.89 5.90 -25.03
N LYS A 144 12.54 5.72 -23.86
CA LYS A 144 13.85 5.06 -23.78
C LYS A 144 13.74 3.58 -24.14
N MET A 145 12.57 2.96 -23.97
CA MET A 145 12.31 1.58 -24.36
C MET A 145 12.03 1.41 -25.86
N ASN A 146 12.00 2.50 -26.64
CA ASN A 146 11.66 2.45 -28.06
C ASN A 146 12.56 1.52 -28.89
N ILE A 147 13.83 1.37 -28.54
CA ILE A 147 14.75 0.47 -29.27
C ILE A 147 14.45 -1.02 -29.06
N PHE A 148 13.74 -1.36 -27.98
CA PHE A 148 13.39 -2.73 -27.61
C PHE A 148 11.90 -3.06 -27.82
N SER A 149 11.08 -2.05 -28.10
CA SER A 149 9.64 -2.21 -28.33
C SER A 149 9.32 -2.43 -29.81
N ASP A 150 8.24 -3.14 -30.07
CA ASP A 150 7.71 -3.42 -31.42
C ASP A 150 6.26 -2.91 -31.59
N VAL A 151 5.69 -2.28 -30.56
CA VAL A 151 4.42 -1.56 -30.56
C VAL A 151 4.48 -0.40 -29.55
N VAL A 152 3.74 0.69 -29.85
CA VAL A 152 3.46 1.76 -28.90
C VAL A 152 1.96 1.75 -28.60
N LEU A 153 1.60 1.72 -27.32
CA LEU A 153 0.22 1.86 -26.86
C LEU A 153 0.06 3.24 -26.25
N THR A 154 -0.98 3.98 -26.64
CA THR A 154 -1.29 5.29 -26.07
C THR A 154 -2.53 5.15 -25.19
N VAL A 155 -2.41 5.47 -23.91
CA VAL A 155 -3.51 5.50 -22.94
C VAL A 155 -3.57 6.90 -22.37
N GLU A 156 -4.72 7.56 -22.49
CA GLU A 156 -4.85 9.00 -22.24
C GLU A 156 -3.80 9.78 -23.06
N ASP A 157 -2.89 10.50 -22.41
CA ASP A 157 -1.79 11.25 -23.02
C ASP A 157 -0.41 10.58 -22.80
N GLU A 158 -0.36 9.37 -22.23
CA GLU A 158 0.87 8.61 -22.00
C GLU A 158 1.13 7.53 -23.07
N ASN A 159 2.38 7.46 -23.54
CA ASN A 159 2.83 6.46 -24.51
C ASN A 159 3.64 5.35 -23.82
N PHE A 160 3.23 4.11 -24.05
CA PHE A 160 3.83 2.89 -23.52
C PHE A 160 4.52 2.10 -24.64
N TYR A 161 5.84 1.99 -24.56
CA TYR A 161 6.70 1.29 -25.49
C TYR A 161 6.91 -0.15 -25.01
N VAL A 162 6.21 -1.10 -25.63
CA VAL A 162 6.05 -2.47 -25.12
C VAL A 162 6.30 -3.52 -26.20
N SER A 163 6.42 -4.78 -25.79
CA SER A 163 6.58 -5.93 -26.68
C SER A 163 5.24 -6.61 -26.98
N LYS A 164 4.94 -6.81 -28.27
CA LYS A 164 3.77 -7.54 -28.76
C LYS A 164 3.75 -8.98 -28.25
N LEU A 165 4.91 -9.64 -28.29
CA LEU A 165 5.02 -11.03 -27.85
C LEU A 165 4.63 -11.16 -26.38
N PHE A 166 5.16 -10.29 -25.52
CA PHE A 166 4.80 -10.29 -24.10
C PHE A 166 3.31 -10.03 -23.91
N LEU A 167 2.75 -8.99 -24.54
CA LEU A 167 1.32 -8.67 -24.41
C LEU A 167 0.42 -9.81 -24.89
N ALA A 168 0.68 -10.34 -26.09
CA ALA A 168 -0.11 -11.43 -26.66
C ALA A 168 -0.03 -12.70 -25.82
N SER A 169 1.13 -12.99 -25.20
CA SER A 169 1.30 -14.14 -24.31
C SER A 169 0.50 -14.04 -23.01
N GLN A 170 0.15 -12.83 -22.58
CA GLN A 170 -0.52 -12.56 -21.31
C GLN A 170 -2.02 -12.24 -21.48
N SER A 171 -2.48 -11.97 -22.70
CA SER A 171 -3.82 -11.46 -22.99
C SER A 171 -4.28 -11.85 -24.39
N THR A 172 -5.40 -12.60 -24.46
CA THR A 172 -5.99 -12.98 -25.75
C THR A 172 -6.60 -11.78 -26.48
N TYR A 173 -6.97 -10.73 -25.75
CA TYR A 173 -7.40 -9.46 -26.35
C TYR A 173 -6.23 -8.84 -27.14
N PHE A 174 -5.07 -8.69 -26.52
CA PHE A 174 -3.89 -8.14 -27.19
C PHE A 174 -3.38 -9.05 -28.30
N GLU A 175 -3.44 -10.37 -28.12
CA GLU A 175 -3.15 -11.33 -29.21
C GLU A 175 -4.01 -11.03 -30.46
N SER A 176 -5.33 -10.91 -30.29
CA SER A 176 -6.27 -10.61 -31.38
C SER A 176 -6.06 -9.22 -31.98
N LEU A 177 -5.84 -8.21 -31.14
CA LEU A 177 -5.64 -6.83 -31.56
C LEU A 177 -4.36 -6.65 -32.39
N LEU A 178 -3.27 -7.28 -31.95
CA LEU A 178 -1.93 -7.11 -32.53
C LEU A 178 -1.72 -8.00 -33.77
N SER A 179 -2.35 -9.17 -33.82
CA SER A 179 -2.28 -10.06 -35.00
C SER A 179 -2.88 -9.43 -36.26
N LYS A 180 -3.88 -8.54 -36.11
CA LYS A 180 -4.55 -7.87 -37.24
C LYS A 180 -3.71 -6.75 -37.87
N LYS A 181 -2.71 -6.22 -37.17
CA LYS A 181 -2.01 -4.96 -37.53
C LYS A 181 -0.60 -5.14 -38.12
N GLN A 182 -0.30 -6.27 -38.77
CA GLN A 182 1.05 -6.56 -39.30
C GLN A 182 1.42 -5.90 -40.66
N ARG A 183 0.60 -5.00 -41.22
CA ARG A 183 0.87 -4.43 -42.56
C ARG A 183 1.61 -3.10 -42.46
N GLY A 184 2.94 -3.12 -42.55
CA GLY A 184 3.76 -1.91 -42.78
C GLY A 184 5.17 -1.98 -42.17
N SER A 185 6.06 -1.08 -42.63
CA SER A 185 7.43 -0.92 -42.10
C SER A 185 7.50 -0.05 -40.84
N LYS A 186 6.45 0.72 -40.53
CA LYS A 186 6.39 1.57 -39.34
C LYS A 186 5.90 0.77 -38.13
N LYS A 187 6.48 1.07 -36.96
CA LYS A 187 6.02 0.55 -35.68
C LYS A 187 4.55 0.95 -35.48
N PRO A 188 3.65 0.00 -35.15
CA PRO A 188 2.25 0.32 -34.91
C PRO A 188 2.09 1.13 -33.62
N GLU A 189 1.30 2.19 -33.72
CA GLU A 189 0.83 3.00 -32.61
C GLU A 189 -0.66 2.74 -32.43
N ILE A 190 -1.10 2.41 -31.21
CA ILE A 190 -2.47 2.01 -30.93
C ILE A 190 -2.98 2.79 -29.73
N LYS A 191 -4.01 3.60 -29.94
CA LYS A 191 -4.74 4.23 -28.85
C LYS A 191 -5.67 3.21 -28.18
N LEU A 192 -5.66 3.19 -26.85
CA LEU A 192 -6.57 2.42 -26.02
C LEU A 192 -7.41 3.41 -25.20
N ASP A 193 -8.73 3.24 -25.27
CA ASP A 193 -9.69 4.06 -24.52
C ASP A 193 -10.29 3.25 -23.36
N GLY A 194 -10.89 3.93 -22.37
CA GLY A 194 -11.62 3.28 -21.28
C GLY A 194 -10.78 2.87 -20.06
N CYS A 195 -9.51 3.31 -19.98
CA CYS A 195 -8.66 3.09 -18.82
C CYS A 195 -7.77 4.30 -18.50
N LYS A 196 -7.34 4.41 -17.24
CA LYS A 196 -6.38 5.43 -16.81
C LYS A 196 -4.96 4.96 -17.06
N SER A 197 -4.07 5.89 -17.41
CA SER A 197 -2.65 5.63 -17.63
C SER A 197 -1.96 5.03 -16.39
N GLU A 198 -2.32 5.46 -15.18
CA GLU A 198 -1.78 4.92 -13.92
C GLU A 198 -2.18 3.45 -13.69
N ASP A 199 -3.46 3.11 -13.89
CA ASP A 199 -3.93 1.73 -13.77
C ASP A 199 -3.28 0.84 -14.84
N PHE A 200 -3.10 1.38 -16.05
CA PHE A 200 -2.43 0.68 -17.15
C PHE A 200 -0.95 0.43 -16.88
N GLN A 201 -0.24 1.39 -16.29
CA GLN A 201 1.13 1.22 -15.81
C GLN A 201 1.22 0.05 -14.82
N ASN A 202 0.34 0.02 -13.81
CA ASN A 202 0.29 -1.05 -12.82
C ASN A 202 -0.04 -2.42 -13.46
N PHE A 203 -0.98 -2.45 -14.42
CA PHE A 203 -1.30 -3.66 -15.16
C PHE A 203 -0.09 -4.19 -15.96
N LEU A 204 0.60 -3.31 -16.69
CA LEU A 204 1.80 -3.67 -17.44
C LEU A 204 2.89 -4.20 -16.51
N GLU A 205 3.18 -3.50 -15.42
CA GLU A 205 4.15 -3.95 -14.41
C GLU A 205 3.85 -5.38 -13.94
N LEU A 206 2.59 -5.70 -13.64
CA LEU A 206 2.17 -7.03 -13.20
C LEU A 206 2.46 -8.13 -14.23
N ILE A 207 2.09 -7.89 -15.49
CA ILE A 207 2.24 -8.89 -16.57
C ILE A 207 3.70 -9.00 -17.04
N TYR A 208 4.51 -7.98 -16.79
CA TYR A 208 5.96 -7.99 -17.03
C TYR A 208 6.77 -8.53 -15.83
N GLY A 209 6.11 -8.97 -14.76
CA GLY A 209 6.71 -9.73 -13.66
C GLY A 209 6.95 -8.95 -12.37
N GLU A 210 6.62 -7.66 -12.32
CA GLU A 210 6.68 -6.89 -11.09
C GLU A 210 5.53 -7.25 -10.14
N SER A 211 5.58 -6.75 -8.90
CA SER A 211 4.55 -6.95 -7.87
C SER A 211 3.84 -5.64 -7.49
N PRO A 212 3.06 -5.03 -8.40
CA PRO A 212 2.41 -3.74 -8.15
C PRO A 212 1.13 -3.85 -7.31
N ILE A 213 0.59 -5.06 -7.08
CA ILE A 213 -0.72 -5.25 -6.45
C ILE A 213 -0.68 -4.88 -4.95
N ASP A 214 -1.47 -3.89 -4.58
CA ASP A 214 -1.89 -3.60 -3.21
C ASP A 214 -3.40 -3.28 -3.16
N ASP A 215 -3.94 -3.00 -1.97
CA ASP A 215 -5.36 -2.69 -1.80
C ASP A 215 -5.79 -1.37 -2.49
N GLU A 216 -4.86 -0.52 -2.92
CA GLU A 216 -5.14 0.73 -3.66
C GLU A 216 -5.17 0.49 -5.16
N THR A 217 -4.25 -0.31 -5.69
CA THR A 217 -4.14 -0.53 -7.14
C THR A 217 -4.95 -1.72 -7.65
N ILE A 218 -5.37 -2.62 -6.76
CA ILE A 218 -5.99 -3.87 -7.19
C ILE A 218 -7.26 -3.65 -8.01
N ASP A 219 -8.09 -2.67 -7.67
CA ASP A 219 -9.36 -2.44 -8.34
C ASP A 219 -9.14 -2.05 -9.82
N GLY A 220 -8.15 -1.18 -10.10
CA GLY A 220 -7.75 -0.81 -11.46
C GLY A 220 -7.09 -1.96 -12.23
N ILE A 221 -6.21 -2.72 -11.57
CA ILE A 221 -5.56 -3.89 -12.18
C ILE A 221 -6.61 -4.97 -12.53
N LEU A 222 -7.57 -5.24 -11.65
CA LEU A 222 -8.66 -6.20 -11.87
C LEU A 222 -9.52 -5.78 -13.06
N GLN A 223 -9.93 -4.52 -13.11
CA GLN A 223 -10.70 -3.98 -14.23
C GLN A 223 -9.98 -4.18 -15.56
N LEU A 224 -8.68 -3.90 -15.62
CA LEU A 224 -7.90 -4.06 -16.86
C LEU A 224 -7.62 -5.52 -17.19
N ALA A 225 -7.37 -6.35 -16.19
CA ALA A 225 -7.15 -7.77 -16.39
C ALA A 225 -8.41 -8.46 -16.95
N ASP A 226 -9.59 -8.05 -16.50
CA ASP A 226 -10.87 -8.49 -17.07
C ASP A 226 -11.09 -7.93 -18.49
N MET A 227 -10.97 -6.60 -18.65
CA MET A 227 -11.16 -5.91 -19.92
C MET A 227 -10.27 -6.46 -21.05
N TYR A 228 -9.02 -6.80 -20.72
CA TYR A 228 -8.06 -7.35 -21.67
C TYR A 228 -7.94 -8.87 -21.62
N ASN A 229 -8.84 -9.57 -20.93
CA ASN A 229 -8.83 -11.03 -20.80
C ASN A 229 -7.44 -11.61 -20.45
N ALA A 230 -6.82 -11.05 -19.41
CA ALA A 230 -5.50 -11.41 -18.91
C ALA A 230 -5.61 -12.37 -17.72
N GLY A 231 -5.86 -13.65 -18.00
CA GLY A 231 -6.17 -14.65 -16.96
C GLY A 231 -5.08 -14.84 -15.90
N ILE A 232 -3.80 -14.69 -16.25
CA ILE A 232 -2.70 -14.78 -15.27
C ILE A 232 -2.74 -13.60 -14.29
N ALA A 233 -3.03 -12.39 -14.79
CA ALA A 233 -3.19 -11.21 -13.94
C ALA A 233 -4.38 -11.36 -12.99
N LEU A 234 -5.53 -11.84 -13.48
CA LEU A 234 -6.70 -12.14 -12.64
C LEU A 234 -6.36 -13.11 -11.50
N LYS A 235 -5.64 -14.21 -11.79
CA LYS A 235 -5.21 -15.17 -10.77
C LYS A 235 -4.29 -14.56 -9.71
N LYS A 236 -3.36 -13.68 -10.11
CA LYS A 236 -2.48 -12.97 -9.16
C LYS A 236 -3.28 -12.02 -8.27
N CYS A 237 -4.25 -11.30 -8.82
CA CYS A 237 -5.16 -10.46 -8.03
C CYS A 237 -6.01 -11.31 -7.06
N GLU A 238 -6.51 -12.46 -7.51
CA GLU A 238 -7.27 -13.40 -6.69
C GLU A 238 -6.44 -13.89 -5.49
N GLU A 239 -5.19 -14.30 -5.73
CA GLU A 239 -4.27 -14.72 -4.67
C GLU A 239 -4.03 -13.60 -3.64
N PHE A 240 -3.80 -12.37 -4.12
CA PHE A 240 -3.60 -11.22 -3.25
C PHE A 240 -4.83 -10.96 -2.37
N LEU A 241 -6.03 -11.00 -2.94
CA LEU A 241 -7.28 -10.80 -2.19
C LEU A 241 -7.47 -11.86 -1.10
N ILE A 242 -7.13 -13.11 -1.38
CA ILE A 242 -7.25 -14.20 -0.41
C ILE A 242 -6.24 -14.01 0.74
N ARG A 243 -4.98 -13.77 0.41
CA ARG A 243 -3.85 -13.91 1.35
C ARG A 243 -3.43 -12.61 2.03
N TYR A 244 -3.43 -11.49 1.33
CA TYR A 244 -2.74 -10.27 1.76
C TYR A 244 -3.66 -9.07 1.96
N SER A 245 -4.70 -8.95 1.13
CA SER A 245 -5.63 -7.81 1.17
C SER A 245 -6.32 -7.62 2.53
N VAL A 246 -6.39 -6.36 2.98
CA VAL A 246 -7.14 -5.98 4.19
C VAL A 246 -8.60 -5.62 3.91
N LYS A 247 -9.07 -5.70 2.65
CA LYS A 247 -10.49 -5.52 2.31
C LYS A 247 -11.36 -6.48 3.14
N THR A 248 -12.55 -6.03 3.47
CA THR A 248 -13.51 -6.81 4.26
C THR A 248 -13.96 -8.06 3.50
N LEU A 249 -14.44 -9.08 4.24
CA LEU A 249 -14.98 -10.29 3.62
C LEU A 249 -16.16 -9.97 2.66
N LYS A 250 -16.95 -8.94 2.99
CA LYS A 250 -18.04 -8.46 2.14
C LYS A 250 -17.53 -7.91 0.81
N GLU A 251 -16.56 -7.00 0.85
CA GLU A 251 -15.95 -6.42 -0.36
C GLU A 251 -15.33 -7.51 -1.23
N LYS A 252 -14.64 -8.49 -0.63
CA LYS A 252 -14.04 -9.61 -1.37
C LYS A 252 -15.10 -10.48 -2.06
N LEU A 253 -16.26 -10.73 -1.43
CA LEU A 253 -17.36 -11.46 -2.07
C LEU A 253 -18.00 -10.65 -3.21
N GLN A 254 -18.09 -9.33 -3.07
CA GLN A 254 -18.57 -8.46 -4.15
C GLN A 254 -17.62 -8.48 -5.35
N ILE A 255 -16.31 -8.40 -5.11
CA ILE A 255 -15.29 -8.55 -6.15
C ILE A 255 -15.38 -9.94 -6.79
N ALA A 256 -15.53 -10.99 -5.99
CA ALA A 256 -15.65 -12.36 -6.50
C ALA A 256 -16.83 -12.53 -7.45
N LYS A 257 -17.98 -11.93 -7.13
CA LYS A 257 -19.17 -11.91 -7.99
C LYS A 257 -18.93 -11.07 -9.25
N GLN A 258 -18.29 -9.91 -9.12
CA GLN A 258 -18.11 -8.98 -10.23
C GLN A 258 -17.20 -9.53 -11.34
N TYR A 259 -16.18 -10.32 -10.96
CA TYR A 259 -15.16 -10.85 -11.87
C TYR A 259 -15.19 -12.38 -11.99
N ASP A 260 -16.30 -13.01 -11.58
CA ASP A 260 -16.50 -14.47 -11.60
C ASP A 260 -15.31 -15.28 -11.01
N MET A 261 -14.81 -14.86 -9.84
CA MET A 261 -13.65 -15.45 -9.15
C MET A 261 -14.06 -16.49 -8.10
N ASP A 262 -14.29 -17.72 -8.54
CA ASP A 262 -14.75 -18.80 -7.67
C ASP A 262 -13.76 -19.15 -6.54
N ASN A 263 -12.43 -19.12 -6.76
CA ASN A 263 -11.49 -19.45 -5.69
C ASN A 263 -11.47 -18.37 -4.61
N LEU A 264 -11.63 -17.09 -4.98
CA LEU A 264 -11.80 -16.01 -4.01
C LEU A 264 -13.08 -16.20 -3.20
N LYS A 265 -14.19 -16.51 -3.87
CA LYS A 265 -15.48 -16.79 -3.22
C LYS A 265 -15.33 -17.90 -2.17
N ASP A 266 -14.77 -19.04 -2.57
CA ASP A 266 -14.57 -20.20 -1.70
C ASP A 266 -13.57 -19.89 -0.57
N GLY A 267 -12.48 -19.20 -0.91
CA GLY A 267 -11.48 -18.74 0.04
C GLY A 267 -12.09 -17.85 1.13
N VAL A 268 -12.97 -16.92 0.76
CA VAL A 268 -13.68 -16.05 1.71
C VAL A 268 -14.70 -16.82 2.54
N LEU A 269 -15.54 -17.66 1.92
CA LEU A 269 -16.54 -18.47 2.62
C LEU A 269 -15.90 -19.42 3.65
N SER A 270 -14.72 -19.96 3.35
CA SER A 270 -13.97 -20.82 4.27
C SER A 270 -13.54 -20.10 5.55
N ARG A 271 -13.31 -18.78 5.49
CA ARG A 271 -12.89 -17.91 6.61
C ARG A 271 -14.07 -17.50 7.50
N ILE A 272 -15.32 -17.69 7.07
CA ILE A 272 -16.50 -17.43 7.90
C ILE A 272 -16.71 -18.63 8.84
N LYS A 273 -16.38 -18.43 10.12
CA LYS A 273 -16.34 -19.47 11.16
C LYS A 273 -17.43 -19.37 12.25
N ASN A 274 -18.24 -18.32 12.23
CA ASN A 274 -19.26 -18.10 13.26
C ASN A 274 -20.38 -17.17 12.77
N VAL A 275 -21.45 -17.06 13.58
CA VAL A 275 -22.63 -16.22 13.30
C VAL A 275 -22.26 -14.74 13.14
N ALA A 276 -21.28 -14.23 13.90
CA ALA A 276 -20.83 -12.83 13.76
C ALA A 276 -20.21 -12.58 12.37
N GLY A 277 -19.41 -13.53 11.87
CA GLY A 277 -18.86 -13.50 10.51
C GLY A 277 -19.95 -13.51 9.44
N ILE A 278 -20.99 -14.35 9.59
CA ILE A 278 -22.15 -14.36 8.69
C ILE A 278 -22.83 -12.98 8.67
N ARG A 279 -23.10 -12.40 9.85
CA ARG A 279 -23.70 -11.06 9.96
C ARG A 279 -22.83 -9.97 9.33
N SER A 280 -21.50 -10.10 9.39
CA SER A 280 -20.59 -9.11 8.82
C SER A 280 -20.59 -9.07 7.29
N VAL A 281 -21.01 -10.15 6.62
CA VAL A 281 -21.03 -10.24 5.15
C VAL A 281 -22.42 -10.07 4.54
N LEU A 282 -23.48 -10.37 5.30
CA LEU A 282 -24.85 -10.17 4.83
C LEU A 282 -25.11 -8.69 4.54
N SER A 283 -25.64 -8.40 3.35
CA SER A 283 -26.30 -7.12 3.07
C SER A 283 -27.74 -7.16 3.57
N TYR A 284 -28.29 -5.99 3.93
CA TYR A 284 -29.72 -5.86 4.21
C TYR A 284 -30.57 -6.16 2.95
N ASP A 285 -30.01 -5.89 1.77
CA ASP A 285 -30.58 -6.30 0.48
C ASP A 285 -29.85 -7.54 -0.06
N VAL A 286 -30.45 -8.71 0.13
CA VAL A 286 -29.91 -9.99 -0.35
C VAL A 286 -29.99 -10.15 -1.87
N SER A 287 -30.77 -9.33 -2.58
CA SER A 287 -30.88 -9.40 -4.05
C SER A 287 -29.59 -8.95 -4.75
N GLU A 288 -28.80 -8.12 -4.08
CA GLU A 288 -27.49 -7.67 -4.57
C GLU A 288 -26.39 -8.74 -4.37
N MET A 289 -26.64 -9.77 -3.56
CA MET A 289 -25.68 -10.85 -3.30
C MET A 289 -25.69 -11.90 -4.40
N ASP A 290 -24.62 -12.68 -4.49
CA ASP A 290 -24.59 -13.89 -5.33
C ASP A 290 -25.48 -14.96 -4.67
N PRO A 291 -26.48 -15.55 -5.38
CA PRO A 291 -27.33 -16.59 -4.83
C PRO A 291 -26.56 -17.80 -4.25
N SER A 292 -25.42 -18.16 -4.84
CA SER A 292 -24.55 -19.23 -4.33
C SER A 292 -23.91 -18.86 -2.99
N VAL A 293 -23.53 -17.59 -2.81
CA VAL A 293 -23.04 -17.07 -1.54
C VAL A 293 -24.15 -17.09 -0.50
N VAL A 294 -25.36 -16.65 -0.84
CA VAL A 294 -26.52 -16.69 0.08
C VAL A 294 -26.82 -18.13 0.51
N ALA A 295 -26.84 -19.08 -0.43
CA ALA A 295 -27.06 -20.49 -0.12
C ALA A 295 -25.98 -21.05 0.82
N ALA A 296 -24.70 -20.76 0.56
CA ALA A 296 -23.59 -21.20 1.41
C ALA A 296 -23.65 -20.58 2.82
N LEU A 297 -24.02 -19.30 2.92
CA LEU A 297 -24.21 -18.63 4.22
C LEU A 297 -25.39 -19.21 4.99
N LEU A 298 -26.50 -19.54 4.31
CA LEU A 298 -27.66 -20.18 4.92
C LEU A 298 -27.30 -21.57 5.46
N GLN A 299 -26.62 -22.40 4.66
CA GLN A 299 -26.16 -23.72 5.12
C GLN A 299 -25.26 -23.61 6.36
N LYS A 300 -24.32 -22.65 6.36
CA LYS A 300 -23.50 -22.37 7.55
C LYS A 300 -24.35 -21.90 8.73
N ALA A 301 -25.30 -21.01 8.53
CA ALA A 301 -26.18 -20.52 9.60
C ALA A 301 -26.97 -21.66 10.24
N LEU A 302 -27.52 -22.57 9.44
CA LEU A 302 -28.25 -23.75 9.89
C LEU A 302 -27.37 -24.68 10.73
N SER A 303 -26.07 -24.82 10.41
CA SER A 303 -25.14 -25.63 11.22
C SER A 303 -24.84 -25.06 12.62
N TYR A 304 -25.21 -23.80 12.89
CA TYR A 304 -25.09 -23.18 14.21
C TYR A 304 -26.40 -23.17 15.00
N LEU A 305 -27.49 -23.66 14.42
CA LEU A 305 -28.74 -23.82 15.15
C LEU A 305 -28.64 -25.05 16.08
N PRO A 306 -29.16 -24.95 17.31
CA PRO A 306 -29.09 -26.01 18.31
C PRO A 306 -29.93 -27.24 17.97
#